data_AF-A0A0N1ACE5-F1
#
_entry.id   AF-A0A0N1ACE5-F1
#
_cell.length_a   1.000
_cell.length_b   1.000
_cell.length_c   1.000
_cell.angle_alpha   90.00
_cell.angle_beta   90.00
_cell.angle_gamma   90.00
#
_symmetry.space_group_name_H-M   'P 1'
#
loop_
_entity.id
_entity.type
_entity.pdbx_description
1 polymer ?
#
loop_
_entity_poly.entity_id
_entity_poly.type
_entity_poly.pdbx_seq_one_letter_code
_entity_poly.pdbx_strand_id
1 'polypeptide(L)'
;MAADLFGIERAQPHILARKEAAALVEVLQALSTLPAVACCARMNTGAARLGARFVPFGWPGCPDALGPLKGGRILGVEVKGSSRKLRPAQAESIGRIRAAHGVAFVALDCHDVLRELQQAQKEVQS
;
A
#
# COMPACT_ATOMS: atom_id res chain seq x y z
N MET A 1 14.59 -10.85 23.19
CA MET A 1 13.70 -9.67 23.03
C MET A 1 14.28 -8.58 23.92
N ALA A 2 14.49 -7.36 23.41
CA ALA A 2 15.10 -6.28 24.18
C ALA A 2 14.14 -5.08 24.21
N ALA A 3 13.48 -4.87 25.36
CA ALA A 3 12.77 -3.63 25.63
C ALA A 3 13.80 -2.50 25.82
N ASP A 4 13.45 -1.26 25.42
CA ASP A 4 14.29 -0.11 25.75
C ASP A 4 14.20 0.24 27.24
N LEU A 5 15.01 1.22 27.67
CA LEU A 5 15.09 1.66 29.07
C LEU A 5 13.72 2.09 29.66
N PHE A 6 12.72 2.34 28.83
CA PHE A 6 11.38 2.77 29.22
C PHE A 6 10.31 1.67 29.06
N GLY A 7 10.71 0.41 28.82
CA GLY A 7 9.78 -0.69 28.69
C GLY A 7 8.94 -0.65 27.40
N ILE A 8 9.31 0.19 26.44
CA ILE A 8 8.64 0.23 25.14
C ILE A 8 9.22 -0.89 24.27
N GLU A 9 8.36 -1.81 23.85
CA GLU A 9 8.74 -2.82 22.87
C GLU A 9 9.10 -2.13 21.54
N ARG A 10 10.40 -2.03 21.27
CA ARG A 10 10.88 -1.62 19.95
C ARG A 10 10.76 -2.83 19.02
N ALA A 11 9.87 -2.73 18.04
CA ALA A 11 9.85 -3.66 16.92
C ALA A 11 11.26 -3.78 16.35
N GLN A 12 11.82 -4.98 16.33
CA GLN A 12 13.16 -5.19 15.78
C GLN A 12 13.13 -4.79 14.30
N PRO A 13 14.05 -3.91 13.84
CA PRO A 13 14.16 -3.64 12.42
C PRO A 13 14.47 -4.97 11.72
N HIS A 14 13.64 -5.35 10.76
CA HIS A 14 13.87 -6.57 9.99
C HIS A 14 15.19 -6.43 9.22
N ILE A 15 16.24 -7.10 9.72
CA ILE A 15 17.63 -7.00 9.23
C ILE A 15 17.79 -7.58 7.81
N LEU A 16 16.90 -8.50 7.41
CA LEU A 16 16.89 -9.01 6.05
C LEU A 16 16.12 -8.05 5.15
N ALA A 17 16.77 -7.58 4.09
CA ALA A 17 16.13 -6.87 2.99
C ALA A 17 14.95 -7.71 2.47
N ARG A 18 13.75 -7.48 3.02
CA ARG A 18 12.54 -8.17 2.62
C ARG A 18 12.35 -7.85 1.14
N LYS A 19 12.36 -8.89 0.30
CA LYS A 19 12.08 -8.73 -1.13
C LYS A 19 10.68 -8.11 -1.25
N GLU A 20 10.53 -7.13 -2.12
CA GLU A 20 9.27 -6.39 -2.34
C GLU A 20 8.06 -7.32 -2.53
N ALA A 21 8.27 -8.50 -3.13
CA ALA A 21 7.25 -9.53 -3.25
C ALA A 21 6.71 -10.06 -1.90
N ALA A 22 7.58 -10.24 -0.90
CA ALA A 22 7.15 -10.68 0.44
C ALA A 22 6.38 -9.57 1.17
N ALA A 23 6.84 -8.32 1.02
CA ALA A 23 6.10 -7.15 1.52
C ALA A 23 4.71 -7.05 0.88
N LEU A 24 4.60 -7.30 -0.43
CA LEU A 24 3.32 -7.25 -1.14
C LEU A 24 2.35 -8.31 -0.63
N VAL A 25 2.81 -9.54 -0.40
CA VAL A 25 1.97 -10.61 0.17
C VAL A 25 1.43 -10.19 1.53
N GLU A 26 2.29 -9.68 2.40
CA GLU A 26 1.91 -9.24 3.75
C GLU A 26 0.93 -8.07 3.73
N VAL A 27 1.15 -7.09 2.87
CA VAL A 27 0.23 -5.96 2.65
C VAL A 27 -1.13 -6.46 2.16
N LEU A 28 -1.17 -7.37 1.18
CA LEU A 28 -2.42 -7.92 0.67
C LEU A 28 -3.17 -8.73 1.74
N GLN A 29 -2.47 -9.49 2.57
CA GLN A 29 -3.06 -10.20 3.71
C GLN A 29 -3.68 -9.21 4.70
N ALA A 30 -2.97 -8.14 5.07
CA ALA A 30 -3.50 -7.11 5.96
C ALA A 30 -4.76 -6.44 5.35
N LEU A 31 -4.70 -6.04 4.08
CA LEU A 31 -5.84 -5.44 3.38
C LEU A 31 -7.06 -6.37 3.27
N SER A 32 -6.83 -7.68 3.14
CA SER A 32 -7.93 -8.67 3.07
C SER A 32 -8.62 -8.94 4.40
N THR A 33 -7.97 -8.62 5.52
CA THR A 33 -8.44 -8.96 6.87
C THR A 33 -9.00 -7.76 7.64
N LEU A 34 -8.55 -6.55 7.31
CA LEU A 34 -8.94 -5.35 8.04
C LEU A 34 -10.39 -4.94 7.75
N PRO A 35 -11.25 -4.75 8.78
CA PRO A 35 -12.66 -4.44 8.59
C PRO A 35 -12.95 -3.15 7.83
N ALA A 36 -11.99 -2.22 7.75
CA ALA A 36 -12.12 -0.95 7.04
C ALA A 36 -12.11 -1.11 5.51
N VAL A 37 -11.56 -2.21 4.99
CA VAL A 37 -11.46 -2.49 3.56
C VAL A 37 -12.71 -3.23 3.11
N ALA A 38 -13.37 -2.75 2.04
CA ALA A 38 -14.56 -3.44 1.51
C ALA A 38 -14.15 -4.58 0.57
N CYS A 39 -13.27 -4.28 -0.37
CA CYS A 39 -12.52 -5.27 -1.14
C CYS A 39 -11.24 -4.62 -1.67
N CYS A 40 -10.24 -5.43 -2.00
CA CYS A 40 -8.98 -4.95 -2.56
C CYS A 40 -8.42 -6.00 -3.52
N ALA A 41 -7.97 -5.56 -4.69
CA ALA A 41 -7.32 -6.39 -5.67
C ALA A 41 -5.83 -6.02 -5.79
N ARG A 42 -5.00 -7.03 -6.03
CA ARG A 42 -3.64 -6.80 -6.53
C ARG A 42 -3.73 -6.37 -7.99
N MET A 43 -3.05 -5.28 -8.33
CA MET A 43 -2.91 -4.85 -9.70
C MET A 43 -1.74 -5.55 -10.38
N ASN A 44 -1.94 -5.94 -11.63
CA ASN A 44 -0.90 -6.54 -12.44
C ASN A 44 0.12 -5.47 -12.86
N THR A 45 1.41 -5.81 -12.76
CA THR A 45 2.50 -4.95 -13.17
C THR A 45 3.13 -5.46 -14.46
N GLY A 46 3.65 -4.54 -15.28
CA GLY A 46 4.28 -4.87 -16.56
C GLY A 46 3.32 -4.79 -17.75
N ALA A 47 3.60 -5.58 -18.77
CA ALA A 47 2.90 -5.55 -20.04
C ALA A 47 3.04 -6.89 -20.79
N ALA A 48 2.12 -7.15 -21.71
CA ALA A 48 2.22 -8.25 -22.66
C ALA A 48 2.45 -7.72 -24.07
N ARG A 49 3.14 -8.52 -24.89
CA ARG A 49 3.24 -8.29 -26.33
C ARG A 49 2.22 -9.18 -27.06
N LEU A 50 1.25 -8.55 -27.73
CA LEU A 50 0.25 -9.23 -28.56
C LEU A 50 0.55 -8.96 -30.04
N GLY A 51 1.31 -9.86 -30.65
CA GLY A 51 1.86 -9.66 -32.00
C GLY A 51 2.82 -8.47 -32.02
N ALA A 52 2.49 -7.43 -32.78
CA ALA A 52 3.25 -6.17 -32.83
C ALA A 52 2.85 -5.15 -31.75
N ARG A 53 1.76 -5.39 -31.01
CA ARG A 53 1.23 -4.44 -30.02
C ARG A 53 1.81 -4.68 -28.63
N PHE A 54 2.21 -3.62 -27.95
CA PHE A 54 2.58 -3.63 -26.54
C PHE A 54 1.39 -3.17 -25.70
N VAL A 55 0.91 -4.02 -24.80
CA VAL A 55 -0.28 -3.78 -23.99
C VAL A 55 0.11 -3.75 -22.51
N PRO A 56 0.15 -2.57 -21.87
CA PRO A 56 0.41 -2.47 -20.44
C PRO A 56 -0.78 -3.03 -19.65
N PHE A 57 -0.50 -3.65 -18.50
CA PHE A 57 -1.55 -4.22 -17.64
C PHE A 57 -2.28 -3.19 -16.76
N GLY A 58 -1.81 -1.94 -16.77
CA GLY A 58 -2.38 -0.82 -16.03
C GLY A 58 -1.90 0.52 -16.59
N TRP A 59 -2.23 1.60 -15.90
CA TRP A 59 -1.74 2.94 -16.25
C TRP A 59 -0.38 3.25 -15.57
N PRO A 60 0.40 4.21 -16.08
CA PRO A 60 1.61 4.65 -15.42
C PRO A 60 1.33 5.10 -13.98
N GLY A 61 1.99 4.45 -13.00
CA GLY A 61 1.80 4.75 -11.59
C GLY A 61 0.58 4.09 -10.93
N CYS A 62 -0.07 3.13 -11.61
CA CYS A 62 -1.11 2.30 -10.99
C CYS A 62 -0.60 1.68 -9.68
N PRO A 63 -1.30 1.88 -8.54
CA PRO A 63 -0.91 1.29 -7.26
C PRO A 63 -0.86 -0.24 -7.32
N ASP A 64 0.03 -0.87 -6.55
CA ASP A 64 0.15 -2.33 -6.50
C ASP A 64 -1.12 -3.01 -5.94
N ALA A 65 -1.87 -2.32 -5.09
CA ALA A 65 -3.17 -2.74 -4.61
C ALA A 65 -4.19 -1.59 -4.69
N LEU A 66 -5.41 -1.90 -5.14
CA LEU A 66 -6.47 -0.92 -5.37
C LEU A 66 -7.84 -1.51 -5.03
N GLY A 67 -8.71 -0.69 -4.44
CA GLY A 67 -10.10 -1.09 -4.18
C GLY A 67 -10.86 -0.06 -3.34
N PRO A 68 -12.16 -0.28 -3.07
CA PRO A 68 -12.94 0.57 -2.18
C PRO A 68 -12.71 0.24 -0.69
N LEU A 69 -12.70 1.28 0.13
CA LEU A 69 -12.92 1.18 1.59
C LEU A 69 -14.41 1.06 1.90
N LYS A 70 -14.73 0.55 3.09
CA LYS A 70 -16.08 0.71 3.64
C LYS A 70 -16.35 2.21 3.85
N GLY A 71 -17.49 2.68 3.34
CA GLY A 71 -17.80 4.12 3.24
C GLY A 71 -17.51 4.73 1.86
N GLY A 72 -17.05 3.94 0.88
CA GLY A 72 -17.04 4.33 -0.54
C GLY A 72 -15.80 5.09 -1.01
N ARG A 73 -14.88 5.48 -0.11
CA ARG A 73 -13.60 6.07 -0.49
C ARG A 73 -12.73 5.06 -1.25
N ILE A 74 -11.99 5.53 -2.26
CA ILE A 74 -10.99 4.71 -2.96
C ILE A 74 -9.78 4.51 -2.05
N LEU A 75 -9.25 3.28 -2.02
CA LEU A 75 -7.96 2.90 -1.47
C LEU A 75 -6.96 2.67 -2.61
N GLY A 76 -5.75 3.21 -2.49
CA GLY A 76 -4.60 2.85 -3.32
C GLY A 76 -3.33 2.65 -2.50
N VAL A 77 -2.70 1.48 -2.60
CA VAL A 77 -1.48 1.17 -1.85
C VAL A 77 -0.37 0.81 -2.82
N GLU A 78 0.75 1.53 -2.71
CA GLU A 78 2.00 1.21 -3.39
C GLU A 78 2.93 0.51 -2.39
N VAL A 79 3.48 -0.63 -2.77
CA VAL A 79 4.37 -1.42 -1.92
C VAL A 79 5.82 -1.15 -2.29
N LYS A 80 6.66 -0.90 -1.28
CA LYS A 80 8.09 -0.68 -1.48
C LYS A 80 8.92 -1.47 -0.49
N GLY A 81 10.16 -1.78 -0.90
CA GLY A 81 11.21 -2.16 0.05
C GLY A 81 11.70 -0.98 0.90
N SER A 82 12.74 -1.23 1.69
CA SER A 82 13.29 -0.27 2.66
C SER A 82 13.65 1.12 2.12
N SER A 83 13.94 1.25 0.82
CA SER A 83 14.28 2.54 0.21
C SER A 83 13.12 3.53 0.11
N ARG A 84 11.86 3.07 0.17
CA ARG A 84 10.62 3.85 0.00
C ARG A 84 10.57 4.75 -1.26
N LYS A 85 11.46 4.56 -2.24
CA LYS A 85 11.58 5.48 -3.38
C LYS A 85 10.40 5.31 -4.34
N LEU A 86 9.67 6.40 -4.56
CA LEU A 86 8.60 6.48 -5.56
C LEU A 86 9.13 6.99 -6.89
N ARG A 87 8.59 6.44 -7.98
CA ARG A 87 8.68 7.07 -9.31
C ARG A 87 7.72 8.26 -9.37
N PRO A 88 7.99 9.30 -10.19
CA PRO A 88 7.11 10.47 -10.29
C PRO A 88 5.63 10.13 -10.55
N ALA A 89 5.35 9.24 -11.50
CA ALA A 89 3.96 8.83 -11.82
C ALA A 89 3.23 8.14 -10.65
N GLN A 90 3.96 7.49 -9.74
CA GLN A 90 3.39 6.86 -8.55
C GLN A 90 3.01 7.90 -7.50
N ALA A 91 3.91 8.88 -7.27
CA ALA A 91 3.62 10.01 -6.40
C ALA A 91 2.41 10.81 -6.89
N GLU A 92 2.31 11.02 -8.20
CA GLU A 92 1.16 11.68 -8.84
C GLU A 92 -0.14 10.88 -8.64
N SER A 93 -0.12 9.57 -8.86
CA SER A 93 -1.31 8.71 -8.68
C SER A 93 -1.78 8.70 -7.22
N ILE A 94 -0.86 8.60 -6.25
CA ILE A 94 -1.16 8.72 -4.82
C ILE A 94 -1.77 10.09 -4.51
N GLY A 95 -1.18 11.17 -5.03
CA GLY A 95 -1.68 12.53 -4.88
C GLY A 95 -3.10 12.72 -5.41
N ARG A 96 -3.40 12.16 -6.59
CA ARG A 96 -4.74 12.20 -7.20
C ARG A 96 -5.78 11.47 -6.36
N ILE A 97 -5.48 10.28 -5.85
CA ILE A 97 -6.41 9.54 -4.99
C ILE A 97 -6.70 10.35 -3.72
N ARG A 98 -5.66 10.90 -3.08
CA ARG A 98 -5.82 11.75 -1.88
C ARG A 98 -6.63 13.01 -2.16
N ALA A 99 -6.35 13.70 -3.27
CA ALA A 99 -7.09 14.90 -3.67
C ALA A 99 -8.58 14.62 -3.95
N ALA A 100 -8.92 13.40 -4.38
CA ALA A 100 -10.28 12.93 -4.55
C ALA A 100 -10.91 12.38 -3.25
N HIS A 101 -10.37 12.72 -2.08
CA HIS A 101 -10.79 12.22 -0.76
C HIS A 101 -10.64 10.70 -0.57
N GLY A 102 -9.89 10.03 -1.45
CA GLY A 102 -9.47 8.66 -1.25
C GLY A 102 -8.30 8.55 -0.26
N VAL A 103 -8.03 7.32 0.16
CA VAL A 103 -6.90 6.98 1.02
C VAL A 103 -5.84 6.33 0.15
N ALA A 104 -4.68 6.96 0.04
CA ALA A 104 -3.55 6.33 -0.65
C ALA A 104 -2.26 6.51 0.12
N PHE A 105 -1.38 5.51 0.10
CA PHE A 105 -0.12 5.55 0.84
C PHE A 105 0.90 4.54 0.29
N VAL A 106 2.14 4.67 0.76
CA VAL A 106 3.21 3.70 0.53
C VAL A 106 3.33 2.80 1.75
N ALA A 107 3.36 1.49 1.54
CA ALA A 107 3.51 0.49 2.59
C ALA A 107 4.76 -0.37 2.38
N LEU A 108 5.44 -0.70 3.47
CA LEU A 108 6.56 -1.66 3.47
C LEU A 108 6.14 -3.01 4.03
N ASP A 109 5.08 -3.03 4.83
CA ASP A 109 4.60 -4.18 5.58
C ASP A 109 3.16 -3.96 6.07
N CYS A 110 2.64 -4.89 6.87
CA CYS A 110 1.29 -4.80 7.43
C CYS A 110 1.13 -3.67 8.47
N HIS A 111 2.20 -3.26 9.14
CA HIS A 111 2.14 -2.22 10.18
C HIS A 111 1.87 -0.85 9.56
N ASP A 112 2.47 -0.56 8.41
CA ASP A 112 2.14 0.63 7.62
C ASP A 112 0.65 0.63 7.25
N VAL A 113 0.11 -0.49 6.75
CA VAL A 113 -1.31 -0.60 6.39
C VAL A 113 -2.22 -0.29 7.58
N LEU A 114 -1.94 -0.89 8.74
CA LEU A 114 -2.74 -0.68 9.95
C LEU A 114 -2.73 0.79 10.37
N ARG A 115 -1.53 1.40 10.43
CA ARG A 115 -1.36 2.79 10.86
C ARG A 115 -2.13 3.76 9.96
N GLU A 116 -1.97 3.64 8.64
CA GLU A 116 -2.57 4.58 7.69
C GLU A 116 -4.10 4.44 7.64
N LEU A 117 -4.64 3.21 7.72
CA LEU A 117 -6.10 3.01 7.77
C LEU A 117 -6.71 3.49 9.08
N GLN A 118 -6.05 3.29 10.22
CA GLN A 118 -6.51 3.84 11.49
C GLN A 118 -6.54 5.36 11.47
N GLN A 119 -5.52 5.99 10.90
CA GLN A 119 -5.48 7.45 10.74
C GLN A 119 -6.63 7.94 9.85
N ALA A 120 -6.83 7.30 8.70
CA ALA A 120 -7.90 7.66 7.77
C ALA A 120 -9.32 7.45 8.35
N GLN A 121 -9.50 6.56 9.33
CA GLN A 121 -10.77 6.38 10.04
C GLN A 121 -11.03 7.51 11.05
N LYS A 122 -9.99 8.01 11.73
CA LYS A 122 -10.11 9.13 12.67
C LYS A 122 -10.56 10.42 11.96
N GLU A 123 -10.03 10.66 10.76
CA GLU A 123 -10.39 11.82 9.93
C GLU A 123 -11.86 11.88 9.51
N VAL A 124 -12.57 10.74 9.52
CA VAL A 124 -14.02 10.70 9.21
C VAL A 124 -14.86 10.98 10.45
N GLN A 125 -14.30 10.77 11.65
CA GLN A 125 -15.00 10.91 12.92
C GLN A 125 -14.84 12.30 13.55
N SER A 126 -13.91 13.10 13.04
CA SER A 126 -13.64 14.51 13.40
C SER A 126 -14.41 15.48 12.51
#